data_AF-I4LUV1-F1
#
_entry.id   AF-I4LUV1-F1
#
_cell.length_a   1.000
_cell.length_b   1.000
_cell.length_c   1.000
_cell.angle_alpha   90.00
_cell.angle_beta   90.00
_cell.angle_gamma   90.00
#
_symmetry.space_group_name_H-M   'P 1'
#
loop_
_entity.id
_entity.type
_entity.pdbx_description
1 polymer ?
#
loop_
_entity_poly.entity_id
_entity_poly.type
_entity_poly.pdbx_seq_one_letter_code
_entity_poly.pdbx_strand_id
1 'polypeptide(L)' 'MYVQVTYLLASEETVNREFGVYDAIRDNFPKYVVSLDEFDMSRNGIKHRNIRDFLLSDKWD' A
#
# COMPACT_ATOMS: atom_id res chain seq x y z
N MET A 1 -12.19 -2.20 -1.83
CA MET A 1 -10.78 -1.78 -1.82
C MET A 1 -10.31 -1.77 -0.38
N TYR A 2 -9.10 -2.25 -0.13
CA TYR A 2 -8.43 -2.14 1.16
C TYR A 2 -7.28 -1.14 1.08
N VAL A 3 -7.11 -0.36 2.14
CA VAL A 3 -6.08 0.68 2.20
C VAL A 3 -5.42 0.62 3.57
N GLN A 4 -4.10 0.46 3.56
CA GLN A 4 -3.23 0.53 4.72
C GLN A 4 -2.39 1.80 4.57
N VAL A 5 -2.36 2.66 5.60
CA VAL A 5 -1.68 3.96 5.53
C VAL A 5 -0.54 4.00 6.54
N THR A 6 0.63 4.48 6.12
CA THR A 6 1.80 4.65 7.00
C THR A 6 2.56 5.93 6.66
N TYR A 7 3.38 6.43 7.58
CA TYR A 7 4.21 7.61 7.33
C TYR A 7 5.38 7.27 6.40
N LEU A 8 6.23 6.31 6.80
CA LEU A 8 7.43 5.88 6.06
C LEU A 8 7.62 4.36 6.13
N LEU A 9 8.06 3.77 5.02
CA LEU A 9 8.50 2.38 4.93
C LEU A 9 10.00 2.26 5.24
N ALA A 10 10.39 2.73 6.43
CA ALA A 10 11.80 2.98 6.79
C ALA A 10 12.62 1.71 7.11
N SER A 11 12.00 0.55 7.27
CA SER A 11 12.68 -0.71 7.57
C SER A 11 11.97 -1.91 6.94
N GLU A 12 12.69 -3.00 6.72
CA GLU A 12 12.09 -4.26 6.25
C GLU A 12 11.00 -4.77 7.20
N GLU A 13 11.17 -4.60 8.51
CA GLU A 13 10.15 -4.94 9.50
C GLU A 13 8.86 -4.13 9.26
N THR A 14 8.99 -2.82 9.04
CA THR A 14 7.83 -1.96 8.76
C THR A 14 7.16 -2.37 7.46
N VAL A 15 7.95 -2.62 6.41
CA VAL A 15 7.45 -3.12 5.13
C VAL A 15 6.69 -4.44 5.30
N ASN A 16 7.26 -5.41 6.01
CA ASN A 16 6.61 -6.70 6.24
C ASN A 16 5.31 -6.54 7.04
N ARG A 17 5.30 -5.64 8.04
CA ARG A 17 4.09 -5.35 8.81
C ARG A 17 3.01 -4.73 7.93
N GLU A 18 3.32 -3.71 7.13
CA GLU A 18 2.32 -2.97 6.35
C GLU A 18 1.80 -3.75 5.13
N PHE A 19 2.61 -4.61 4.52
CA PHE A 19 2.16 -5.45 3.41
C PHE A 19 1.55 -6.77 3.88
N GLY A 20 2.08 -7.36 4.95
CA GLY A 20 1.65 -8.67 5.47
C GLY A 20 0.25 -8.68 6.10
N VAL A 21 -0.32 -7.53 6.45
CA VAL A 21 -1.74 -7.44 6.88
C VAL A 21 -2.71 -8.03 5.86
N TYR A 22 -2.30 -8.08 4.59
CA TYR A 22 -3.13 -8.60 3.49
C TYR A 22 -3.04 -10.11 3.28
N ASP A 23 -2.08 -10.81 3.89
CA ASP A 23 -1.87 -12.25 3.68
C ASP A 23 -3.07 -13.09 4.13
N ALA A 24 -3.85 -12.60 5.09
CA ALA A 24 -5.06 -13.25 5.58
C ALA A 24 -6.28 -13.01 4.68
N ILE A 25 -6.23 -12.04 3.76
CA ILE A 25 -7.36 -11.60 2.93
C ILE A 25 -7.26 -12.24 1.54
N ARG A 26 -8.05 -13.29 1.32
CA ARG A 26 -8.00 -14.14 0.12
C ARG A 26 -8.95 -13.72 -1.01
N ASP A 27 -9.50 -12.53 -0.96
CA ASP A 27 -10.35 -12.01 -2.02
C ASP A 27 -9.55 -11.32 -3.14
N ASN A 28 -10.26 -10.97 -4.22
CA ASN A 28 -9.69 -10.27 -5.36
C ASN A 28 -9.93 -8.76 -5.32
N PHE A 29 -10.33 -8.18 -4.17
CA PHE A 29 -10.49 -6.74 -4.09
C PHE A 29 -9.12 -6.05 -4.14
N PRO A 30 -9.01 -4.86 -4.78
CA PRO A 30 -7.78 -4.08 -4.81
C PRO A 30 -7.26 -3.75 -3.41
N LYS A 31 -5.93 -3.88 -3.22
CA LYS A 31 -5.23 -3.69 -1.94
C LYS A 31 -4.12 -2.66 -2.12
N TYR A 32 -4.06 -1.69 -1.22
CA TYR A 32 -3.10 -0.59 -1.27
C TYR A 32 -2.32 -0.44 0.02
N VAL A 33 -1.04 -0.08 -0.11
CA VAL A 33 -0.26 0.56 0.94
C VAL A 33 0.00 1.99 0.50
N VAL A 34 -0.40 2.96 1.31
CA VAL A 34 -0.25 4.39 1.03
C VAL A 34 0.74 4.98 2.02
N SER A 35 1.79 5.65 1.52
CA SER A 35 2.77 6.31 2.38
C SER A 35 3.31 7.61 1.81
N LEU A 36 4.21 8.30 2.51
CA LEU A 36 4.94 9.44 1.96
C LEU A 36 6.15 9.04 1.14
N ASP A 37 6.49 7.76 1.06
CA ASP A 37 7.58 7.28 0.24
C ASP A 37 7.29 7.55 -1.24
N GLU A 38 8.29 8.04 -1.96
CA GLU A 38 8.18 8.38 -3.40
C GLU A 38 8.48 7.18 -4.31
N PHE A 39 9.20 6.18 -3.80
CA PHE A 39 9.55 4.98 -4.56
C PHE A 39 8.42 3.96 -4.52
N ASP A 40 8.14 3.33 -5.66
CA ASP A 40 7.16 2.26 -5.75
C ASP A 40 7.67 0.99 -5.04
N MET A 41 6.97 0.63 -3.96
CA MET A 41 7.25 -0.56 -3.15
C MET A 41 6.25 -1.70 -3.38
N SER A 42 5.44 -1.61 -4.44
CA SER A 42 4.40 -2.59 -4.80
C SER A 42 4.96 -4.00 -4.88
N ARG A 43 4.21 -4.96 -4.33
CA ARG A 43 4.60 -6.38 -4.30
C ARG A 43 3.38 -7.26 -4.07
N ASN A 44 3.45 -8.51 -4.52
CA ASN A 44 2.42 -9.53 -4.25
C ASN A 44 0.98 -9.08 -4.61
N GLY A 45 0.83 -8.28 -5.67
CA GLY A 45 -0.47 -7.74 -6.09
C GLY A 45 -1.01 -6.57 -5.24
N ILE A 46 -0.24 -6.11 -4.25
CA ILE A 46 -0.55 -4.94 -3.43
C ILE A 46 0.09 -3.72 -4.06
N LYS A 47 -0.70 -2.67 -4.31
CA LYS A 47 -0.26 -1.42 -4.92
C LYS A 47 0.29 -0.48 -3.84
N HIS A 48 1.52 -0.03 -3.98
CA HIS A 48 2.05 1.06 -3.19
C HIS A 48 1.78 2.39 -3.90
N ARG A 49 1.36 3.41 -3.16
CA ARG A 49 1.12 4.76 -3.69
C ARG A 49 1.63 5.81 -2.72
N ASN A 50 2.22 6.87 -3.27
CA ASN A 50 2.41 8.08 -2.48
C ASN A 50 1.04 8.64 -2.08
N ILE A 51 0.93 9.16 -0.85
CA ILE A 51 -0.31 9.69 -0.31
C ILE A 51 -0.87 10.85 -1.11
N ARG A 52 0.00 11.70 -1.68
CA ARG A 52 -0.45 12.82 -2.52
C ARG A 52 -1.10 12.31 -3.79
N ASP A 53 -0.45 11.37 -4.47
CA ASP A 53 -0.98 10.78 -5.69
C ASP A 53 -2.27 10.02 -5.43
N PHE A 54 -2.35 9.28 -4.32
CA PHE A 54 -3.55 8.54 -3.93
C PHE A 54 -4.74 9.47 -3.68
N LEU A 55 -4.53 10.61 -3.00
CA LEU A 55 -5.59 11.57 -2.68
C LEU A 55 -6.01 12.42 -3.87
N LEU A 56 -5.10 12.64 -4.83
CA LEU A 56 -5.34 13.42 -6.03
C LEU A 56 -5.74 12.56 -7.24
N SER A 57 -5.87 11.25 -7.06
CA SER A 57 -6.29 10.34 -8.13
C SER A 57 -7.77 10.52 -8.46
N ASP A 58 -8.10 10.65 -9.74
CA ASP A 58 -9.49 10.72 -10.22
C ASP A 58 -10.22 9.38 -10.08
N LYS A 59 -9.48 8.27 -10.02
CA LYS A 59 -9.98 6.89 -9.89
C LYS A 59 -9.03 6.01 -9.10
N TRP A 60 -9.60 5.04 -8.40
CA TRP A 60 -8.88 3.99 -7.69
C TRP A 60 -9.23 2.64 -8.32
N ASP A 61 -8.39 2.19 -9.28
CA ASP A 61 -8.55 0.92 -10.00
C ASP A 61 -7.93 -0.27 -9.26
#